data_AF-A0A933M0D4-F1
#
_entry.id   AF-A0A933M0D4-F1
#
_cell.length_a   1.000
_cell.length_b   1.000
_cell.length_c   1.000
_cell.angle_alpha   90.00
_cell.angle_beta   90.00
_cell.angle_gamma   90.00
#
_symmetry.space_group_name_H-M   'P 1'
#
loop_
_entity.id
_entity.type
_entity.pdbx_description
1 polymer ?
#
loop_
_entity_poly.entity_id
_entity_poly.type
_entity_poly.pdbx_seq_one_letter_code
_entity_poly.pdbx_strand_id
1 'polypeptide(L)'
;MDLMSMNPDMRRAERSLRRDGELLTCDGHQFKLLIAAGLAWLKTNHQVVNALNVFPIPDGDTGTNMLLTVQTAFKEIENKEEPSAGKVAHAIAQGALMGARGNSGVILSQLFRGFARGIGDRASFTALDFAKAMRDATDTAYRGVVKPVEGTILTVSKDAAAAAEGAAAHHNDLRIVLEKVVTACHESVARTPELLPVLKQAGVVDSGGKGLAIIFEGMMRFVQGLPLDIAPAMGRFSPEDRSRSQNFLRRSRKDRHLNPSGRGRRHLSRPRSPAQRQTPRTH
;
A
#
# COMPACT_ATOMS: atom_id res chain seq x y z
N MET A 1 -5.33 8.35 -19.11
CA MET A 1 -5.46 7.42 -20.24
C MET A 1 -6.22 8.17 -21.32
N ASP A 2 -5.67 8.25 -22.52
CA ASP A 2 -6.40 8.84 -23.65
C ASP A 2 -7.45 7.84 -24.14
N LEU A 3 -8.73 8.22 -24.04
CA LEU A 3 -9.87 7.37 -24.39
C LEU A 3 -9.92 7.05 -25.89
N MET A 4 -9.31 7.90 -26.72
CA MET A 4 -9.34 7.76 -28.18
C MET A 4 -8.30 6.74 -28.69
N SER A 5 -7.27 6.41 -27.90
CA SER A 5 -6.24 5.43 -28.28
C SER A 5 -6.52 4.00 -27.84
N MET A 6 -7.59 3.78 -27.06
CA MET A 6 -7.97 2.44 -26.57
C MET A 6 -8.53 1.57 -27.69
N ASN A 7 -8.21 0.28 -27.71
CA ASN A 7 -8.80 -0.67 -28.64
C ASN A 7 -10.32 -0.87 -28.36
N PRO A 8 -11.09 -1.54 -29.26
CA PRO A 8 -12.52 -1.76 -29.07
C PRO A 8 -12.91 -2.51 -27.79
N ASP A 9 -12.12 -3.50 -27.37
CA ASP A 9 -12.38 -4.31 -26.16
C ASP A 9 -12.22 -3.50 -24.88
N MET A 10 -11.16 -2.70 -24.79
CA MET A 10 -10.91 -1.80 -23.67
C MET A 10 -12.00 -0.74 -23.57
N ARG A 11 -12.51 -0.21 -24.69
CA ARG A 11 -13.67 0.70 -24.69
C ARG A 11 -14.96 0.03 -24.23
N ARG A 12 -15.16 -1.26 -24.57
CA ARG A 12 -16.29 -2.04 -24.06
C ARG A 12 -16.19 -2.23 -22.54
N ALA A 13 -15.01 -2.61 -22.06
CA ALA A 13 -14.73 -2.82 -20.63
C ALA A 13 -14.92 -1.53 -19.81
N GLU A 14 -14.48 -0.38 -20.34
CA GLU A 14 -14.73 0.89 -19.67
C GLU A 14 -16.22 1.21 -19.59
N ARG A 15 -16.96 1.07 -20.70
CA ARG A 15 -18.40 1.32 -20.70
C ARG A 15 -19.13 0.41 -19.73
N SER A 16 -18.76 -0.86 -19.62
CA SER A 16 -19.40 -1.77 -18.64
C SER A 16 -19.07 -1.40 -17.20
N LEU A 17 -17.87 -0.89 -16.93
CA LEU A 17 -17.50 -0.38 -15.60
C LEU A 17 -18.25 0.90 -15.22
N ARG A 18 -18.58 1.76 -16.19
CA ARG A 18 -19.23 3.07 -15.97
C ARG A 18 -20.75 3.09 -16.17
N ARG A 19 -21.35 2.04 -16.73
CA ARG A 19 -22.78 1.98 -17.03
C ARG A 19 -23.60 1.88 -15.75
N ASP A 20 -24.76 2.54 -15.67
CA ASP A 20 -25.72 2.29 -14.59
C ASP A 20 -26.23 0.84 -14.59
N GLY A 21 -26.10 0.14 -13.45
CA GLY A 21 -26.43 -1.28 -13.29
C GLY A 21 -25.41 -2.04 -12.44
N GLU A 22 -25.68 -3.32 -12.17
CA GLU A 22 -24.81 -4.16 -11.34
C GLU A 22 -23.54 -4.58 -12.09
N LEU A 23 -22.39 -4.56 -11.41
CA LEU A 23 -21.14 -5.15 -11.90
C LEU A 23 -20.96 -6.54 -11.27
N LEU A 24 -21.58 -7.55 -11.87
CA LEU A 24 -21.60 -8.92 -11.35
C LEU A 24 -20.27 -9.67 -11.53
N THR A 25 -19.53 -9.33 -12.58
CA THR A 25 -18.22 -9.92 -12.89
C THR A 25 -17.23 -8.87 -13.38
N CYS A 26 -15.94 -9.16 -13.19
CA CYS A 26 -14.83 -8.35 -13.65
C CYS A 26 -13.81 -9.22 -14.41
N ASP A 27 -13.64 -8.98 -15.70
CA ASP A 27 -12.66 -9.65 -16.56
C ASP A 27 -11.26 -8.98 -16.51
N GLY A 28 -10.31 -9.51 -17.27
CA GLY A 28 -8.94 -8.98 -17.33
C GLY A 28 -8.85 -7.54 -17.87
N HIS A 29 -9.69 -7.16 -18.84
CA HIS A 29 -9.71 -5.80 -19.39
C HIS A 29 -10.26 -4.80 -18.36
N GLN A 30 -11.35 -5.17 -17.69
CA GLN A 30 -11.93 -4.37 -16.62
C GLN A 30 -10.96 -4.24 -15.45
N PHE A 31 -10.32 -5.35 -15.04
CA PHE A 31 -9.35 -5.31 -13.95
C PHE A 31 -8.12 -4.47 -14.28
N LYS A 32 -7.61 -4.54 -15.53
CA LYS A 32 -6.56 -3.65 -16.03
C LYS A 32 -6.94 -2.18 -15.91
N LEU A 33 -8.19 -1.80 -16.24
CA LEU A 33 -8.67 -0.42 -16.08
C LEU A 33 -8.74 0.01 -14.62
N LEU A 34 -9.22 -0.85 -13.73
CA LEU A 34 -9.25 -0.57 -12.29
C LEU A 34 -7.84 -0.33 -11.74
N ILE A 35 -6.87 -1.16 -12.12
CA ILE A 35 -5.46 -1.00 -11.70
C ILE A 35 -4.85 0.27 -12.29
N ALA A 36 -5.13 0.59 -13.55
CA ALA A 36 -4.72 1.85 -14.17
C ALA A 36 -5.28 3.06 -13.43
N ALA A 37 -6.54 2.99 -12.98
CA ALA A 37 -7.19 4.04 -12.21
C ALA A 37 -6.59 4.21 -10.81
N GLY A 38 -6.34 3.10 -10.11
CA GLY A 38 -5.63 3.12 -8.82
C GLY A 38 -4.23 3.71 -8.94
N LEU A 39 -3.49 3.35 -9.99
CA LEU A 39 -2.17 3.92 -10.30
C LEU A 39 -2.26 5.43 -10.58
N ALA A 40 -3.22 5.87 -11.40
CA ALA A 40 -3.42 7.28 -11.71
C ALA A 40 -3.74 8.09 -10.44
N TRP A 41 -4.64 7.58 -9.58
CA TRP A 41 -4.99 8.26 -8.34
C TRP A 41 -3.83 8.31 -7.34
N LEU A 42 -3.06 7.23 -7.24
CA LEU A 42 -1.84 7.21 -6.44
C LEU A 42 -0.81 8.20 -6.98
N LYS A 43 -0.63 8.28 -8.30
CA LYS A 43 0.26 9.27 -8.92
C LYS A 43 -0.13 10.70 -8.55
N THR A 44 -1.43 11.01 -8.55
CA THR A 44 -1.95 12.33 -8.14
C THR A 44 -1.68 12.63 -6.66
N ASN A 45 -1.74 11.62 -5.78
CA ASN A 45 -1.73 11.80 -4.33
C ASN A 45 -0.45 11.33 -3.60
N HIS A 46 0.54 10.77 -4.29
CA HIS A 46 1.72 10.17 -3.65
C HIS A 46 2.51 11.15 -2.77
N GLN A 47 2.50 12.45 -3.08
CA GLN A 47 3.15 13.48 -2.25
C GLN A 47 2.44 13.65 -0.90
N VAL A 48 1.11 13.50 -0.85
CA VAL A 48 0.35 13.49 0.41
C VAL A 48 0.77 12.27 1.25
N VAL A 49 0.95 11.11 0.62
CA VAL A 49 1.43 9.91 1.30
C VAL A 49 2.85 10.09 1.84
N ASN A 50 3.75 10.68 1.04
CA ASN A 50 5.11 11.01 1.46
C ASN A 50 5.14 11.93 2.69
N ALA A 51 4.24 12.92 2.75
CA ALA A 51 4.16 13.86 3.87
C ALA A 51 3.75 13.21 5.21
N LEU A 52 3.15 12.01 5.17
CA LEU A 52 2.74 11.24 6.35
C LEU A 52 3.81 10.26 6.83
N ASN A 53 4.88 10.06 6.05
CA ASN A 53 5.89 9.05 6.34
C ASN A 53 6.76 9.45 7.54
N VAL A 54 6.37 9.01 8.73
CA VAL A 54 7.09 9.20 9.99
C VAL A 54 7.54 7.88 10.62
N PHE A 55 7.12 6.74 10.07
CA PHE A 55 7.35 5.39 10.61
C PHE A 55 7.58 4.38 9.48
N PRO A 56 8.50 3.40 9.65
CA PRO A 56 9.50 3.29 10.73
C PRO A 56 10.65 4.29 10.55
N ILE A 57 10.85 4.79 9.33
CA ILE A 57 11.94 5.70 8.96
C ILE A 57 11.30 6.95 8.33
N PRO A 58 11.50 8.16 8.89
CA PRO A 58 10.93 9.40 8.39
C PRO A 58 11.76 9.97 7.22
N ASP A 59 11.87 9.23 6.12
CA ASP A 59 12.59 9.62 4.90
C ASP A 59 11.69 10.25 3.82
N GLY A 60 10.37 10.23 4.04
CA GLY A 60 9.42 10.92 3.16
C GLY A 60 9.23 10.24 1.81
N ASP A 61 9.53 8.95 1.67
CA ASP A 61 9.52 8.25 0.37
C ASP A 61 8.38 7.22 0.19
N THR A 62 7.56 6.95 1.22
CA THR A 62 6.57 5.85 1.20
C THR A 62 5.66 5.88 -0.04
N GLY A 63 5.10 7.05 -0.37
CA GLY A 63 4.24 7.25 -1.52
C GLY A 63 4.99 7.08 -2.85
N THR A 64 6.23 7.59 -2.94
CA THR A 64 7.10 7.37 -4.10
C THR A 64 7.39 5.89 -4.30
N ASN A 65 7.74 5.18 -3.23
CA ASN A 65 8.01 3.74 -3.24
C ASN A 65 6.80 2.94 -3.72
N MET A 66 5.61 3.23 -3.18
CA MET A 66 4.37 2.58 -3.62
C MET A 66 4.05 2.92 -5.08
N LEU A 67 4.19 4.18 -5.50
CA LEU A 67 3.95 4.60 -6.89
C LEU A 67 4.86 3.85 -7.86
N LEU A 68 6.16 3.78 -7.60
CA LEU A 68 7.12 3.08 -8.46
C LEU A 68 6.84 1.57 -8.53
N THR A 69 6.42 0.96 -7.41
CA THR A 69 6.02 -0.45 -7.38
C THR A 69 4.77 -0.71 -8.22
N VAL A 70 3.69 0.06 -8.05
CA VAL A 70 2.46 -0.10 -8.85
C VAL A 70 2.71 0.22 -10.32
N GLN A 71 3.53 1.23 -10.61
CA GLN A 71 3.88 1.59 -11.98
C GLN A 71 4.64 0.46 -12.68
N THR A 72 5.57 -0.20 -11.99
CA THR A 72 6.29 -1.36 -12.54
C THR A 72 5.35 -2.55 -12.73
N ALA A 73 4.44 -2.79 -11.78
CA ALA A 73 3.40 -3.81 -11.90
C ALA A 73 2.49 -3.59 -13.11
N PHE A 74 2.07 -2.34 -13.36
CA PHE A 74 1.19 -2.00 -14.48
C PHE A 74 1.89 -2.14 -15.84
N LYS A 75 3.19 -1.83 -15.94
CA LYS A 75 3.96 -2.01 -17.18
C LYS A 75 3.92 -3.44 -17.70
N GLU A 76 3.80 -4.44 -16.81
CA GLU A 76 3.66 -5.84 -17.21
C GLU A 76 2.39 -6.14 -18.00
N ILE A 77 1.36 -5.30 -17.91
CA ILE A 77 0.06 -5.53 -18.58
C ILE A 77 -0.33 -4.39 -19.52
N GLU A 78 0.41 -3.28 -19.53
CA GLU A 78 0.08 -2.04 -20.24
C GLU A 78 -0.20 -2.28 -21.74
N ASN A 79 0.67 -3.04 -22.40
CA ASN A 79 0.56 -3.33 -23.84
C ASN A 79 0.01 -4.73 -24.14
N LYS A 80 -0.57 -5.42 -23.14
CA LYS A 80 -1.17 -6.75 -23.30
C LYS A 80 -2.68 -6.66 -23.41
N GLU A 81 -3.25 -7.42 -24.34
CA GLU A 81 -4.69 -7.62 -24.52
C GLU A 81 -5.08 -8.98 -23.94
N GLU A 82 -5.08 -9.09 -22.61
CA GLU A 82 -5.35 -10.34 -21.92
C GLU A 82 -6.73 -10.29 -21.25
N PRO A 83 -7.72 -11.07 -21.75
CA PRO A 83 -9.06 -11.10 -21.18
C PRO A 83 -9.15 -11.85 -19.85
N SER A 84 -8.19 -12.71 -19.50
CA SER A 84 -8.22 -13.45 -18.24
C SER A 84 -7.81 -12.58 -17.05
N ALA A 85 -8.73 -12.39 -16.11
CA ALA A 85 -8.45 -11.69 -14.87
C ALA A 85 -7.33 -12.36 -14.06
N GLY A 86 -7.28 -13.70 -14.05
CA GLY A 86 -6.22 -14.47 -13.41
C GLY A 86 -4.84 -14.17 -13.97
N LYS A 87 -4.68 -14.23 -15.30
CA LYS A 87 -3.39 -13.93 -15.95
C LYS A 87 -2.97 -12.47 -15.75
N VAL A 88 -3.92 -11.53 -15.82
CA VAL A 88 -3.66 -10.11 -15.50
C VAL A 88 -3.19 -9.95 -14.05
N ALA A 89 -3.87 -10.58 -13.09
CA ALA A 89 -3.50 -10.52 -11.67
C ALA A 89 -2.10 -11.11 -11.42
N HIS A 90 -1.77 -12.25 -12.03
CA HIS A 90 -0.44 -12.84 -11.91
C HIS A 90 0.66 -11.97 -12.52
N ALA A 91 0.42 -11.36 -13.69
CA ALA A 91 1.37 -10.44 -14.31
C ALA A 91 1.62 -9.19 -13.44
N ILE A 92 0.56 -8.60 -12.87
CA ILE A 92 0.67 -7.50 -11.90
C ILE A 92 1.49 -7.94 -10.67
N ALA A 93 1.20 -9.11 -10.10
CA ALA A 93 1.91 -9.62 -8.94
C ALA A 93 3.41 -9.83 -9.21
N GLN A 94 3.77 -10.36 -10.38
CA GLN A 94 5.18 -10.51 -10.79
C GLN A 94 5.87 -9.16 -10.97
N GLY A 95 5.24 -8.22 -11.69
CA GLY A 95 5.80 -6.88 -11.87
C GLY A 95 5.93 -6.10 -10.56
N ALA A 96 4.97 -6.23 -9.65
CA ALA A 96 5.04 -5.62 -8.31
C ALA A 96 6.18 -6.21 -7.48
N LEU A 97 6.42 -7.52 -7.57
CA LEU A 97 7.53 -8.18 -6.89
C LEU A 97 8.89 -7.73 -7.42
N MET A 98 9.07 -7.76 -8.75
CA MET A 98 10.33 -7.35 -9.40
C MET A 98 10.61 -5.85 -9.25
N GLY A 99 9.55 -5.05 -9.16
CA GLY A 99 9.58 -3.59 -9.01
C GLY A 99 9.41 -3.08 -7.58
N ALA A 100 9.44 -3.95 -6.56
CA ALA A 100 9.24 -3.55 -5.18
C ALA A 100 10.31 -2.54 -4.73
N ARG A 101 9.90 -1.40 -4.16
CA ARG A 101 10.80 -0.36 -3.64
C ARG A 101 10.52 -0.10 -2.16
N GLY A 102 11.57 -0.10 -1.35
CA GLY A 102 11.45 0.11 0.09
C GLY A 102 10.52 -0.89 0.79
N ASN A 103 10.25 -0.66 2.07
CA ASN A 103 9.39 -1.55 2.85
C ASN A 103 7.93 -1.51 2.38
N SER A 104 7.42 -0.32 2.05
CA SER A 104 6.03 -0.15 1.58
C SER A 104 5.78 -0.85 0.25
N GLY A 105 6.72 -0.76 -0.70
CA GLY A 105 6.63 -1.48 -1.97
C GLY A 105 6.75 -2.99 -1.82
N VAL A 106 7.61 -3.48 -0.91
CA VAL A 106 7.70 -4.92 -0.61
C VAL A 106 6.38 -5.44 -0.04
N ILE A 107 5.78 -4.75 0.93
CA ILE A 107 4.49 -5.18 1.50
C ILE A 107 3.38 -5.14 0.45
N LEU A 108 3.32 -4.06 -0.35
CA LEU A 108 2.34 -3.93 -1.43
C LEU A 108 2.49 -5.03 -2.49
N SER A 109 3.72 -5.47 -2.79
CA SER A 109 3.96 -6.61 -3.67
C SER A 109 3.40 -7.93 -3.12
N GLN A 110 3.42 -8.11 -1.80
CA GLN A 110 2.84 -9.30 -1.16
C GLN A 110 1.30 -9.27 -1.18
N LEU A 111 0.70 -8.07 -1.05
CA LEU A 111 -0.74 -7.90 -1.24
C LEU A 111 -1.16 -8.30 -2.67
N PHE A 112 -0.47 -7.80 -3.70
CA PHE A 112 -0.76 -8.19 -5.08
C PHE A 112 -0.54 -9.69 -5.32
N ARG A 113 0.53 -10.28 -4.75
CA ARG A 113 0.79 -11.72 -4.85
C ARG A 113 -0.34 -12.55 -4.23
N GLY A 114 -0.80 -12.19 -3.04
CA GLY A 114 -1.90 -12.90 -2.41
C GLY A 114 -3.22 -12.71 -3.16
N PHE A 115 -3.50 -11.50 -3.65
CA PHE A 115 -4.66 -11.23 -4.49
C PHE A 115 -4.67 -12.13 -5.74
N ALA A 116 -3.54 -12.19 -6.47
CA ALA A 116 -3.41 -13.04 -7.65
C ALA A 116 -3.64 -14.52 -7.33
N ARG A 117 -3.11 -15.01 -6.20
CA ARG A 117 -3.36 -16.38 -5.73
C ARG A 117 -4.85 -16.64 -5.49
N GLY A 118 -5.55 -15.72 -4.85
CA GLY A 118 -6.99 -15.86 -4.58
C GLY A 118 -7.84 -15.86 -5.85
N ILE A 119 -7.47 -15.04 -6.85
CA ILE A 119 -8.13 -15.05 -8.16
C ILE A 119 -7.82 -16.33 -8.95
N GLY A 120 -6.61 -16.90 -8.84
CA GLY A 120 -6.20 -18.10 -9.56
C GLY A 120 -6.21 -17.88 -11.08
N ASP A 121 -6.65 -18.89 -11.84
CA ASP A 121 -6.66 -18.86 -13.32
C ASP A 121 -8.01 -18.40 -13.92
N ARG A 122 -8.87 -17.78 -13.12
CA ARG A 122 -10.22 -17.39 -13.56
C ARG A 122 -10.20 -16.40 -14.72
N ALA A 123 -11.10 -16.58 -15.69
CA ALA A 123 -11.28 -15.63 -16.78
C ALA A 123 -11.87 -14.29 -16.30
N SER A 124 -12.82 -14.35 -15.36
CA SER A 124 -13.38 -13.20 -14.66
C SER A 124 -13.66 -13.55 -13.20
N PHE A 125 -13.84 -12.56 -12.33
CA PHE A 125 -14.13 -12.77 -10.91
C PHE A 125 -15.40 -12.04 -10.48
N THR A 126 -16.12 -12.62 -9.53
CA THR A 126 -17.31 -12.04 -8.88
C THR A 126 -16.93 -11.18 -7.66
N ALA A 127 -17.91 -10.51 -7.06
CA ALA A 127 -17.78 -9.86 -5.75
C ALA A 127 -17.23 -10.80 -4.66
N LEU A 128 -17.70 -12.06 -4.63
CA LEU A 128 -17.23 -13.06 -3.67
C LEU A 128 -15.79 -13.50 -3.93
N ASP A 129 -15.42 -13.70 -5.20
CA ASP A 129 -14.04 -14.02 -5.56
C ASP A 129 -13.09 -12.87 -5.21
N PHE A 130 -13.51 -11.61 -5.43
CA PHE A 130 -12.76 -10.42 -5.03
C PHE A 130 -12.53 -10.38 -3.51
N ALA A 131 -13.56 -10.61 -2.71
CA ALA A 131 -13.46 -10.64 -1.25
C ALA A 131 -12.49 -11.74 -0.77
N LYS A 132 -12.59 -12.95 -1.33
CA LYS A 132 -11.65 -14.05 -1.05
C LYS A 132 -10.21 -13.67 -1.44
N ALA A 133 -10.01 -13.04 -2.60
CA ALA A 133 -8.69 -12.58 -3.02
C ALA A 133 -8.11 -11.49 -2.10
N MET A 134 -8.94 -10.61 -1.56
CA MET A 134 -8.53 -9.61 -0.56
C MET A 134 -8.10 -10.24 0.77
N ARG A 135 -8.78 -11.30 1.21
CA ARG A 135 -8.35 -12.10 2.38
C ARG A 135 -7.00 -12.75 2.11
N ASP A 136 -6.86 -13.41 0.97
CA ASP A 136 -5.61 -14.05 0.55
C ASP A 136 -4.45 -13.06 0.41
N ALA A 137 -4.71 -11.84 -0.08
CA ALA A 137 -3.78 -10.71 -0.12
C ALA A 137 -3.26 -10.38 1.28
N THR A 138 -4.18 -10.17 2.22
CA THR A 138 -3.86 -9.88 3.62
C THR A 138 -3.00 -10.98 4.23
N ASP A 139 -3.43 -12.24 4.15
CA ASP A 139 -2.71 -13.37 4.75
C ASP A 139 -1.32 -13.58 4.15
N THR A 140 -1.16 -13.23 2.87
CA THR A 140 0.15 -13.28 2.20
C THR A 140 1.06 -12.16 2.68
N ALA A 141 0.54 -10.94 2.83
CA ALA A 141 1.31 -9.81 3.34
C ALA A 141 1.74 -10.03 4.80
N TYR A 142 0.84 -10.50 5.67
CA TYR A 142 1.20 -10.83 7.07
C TYR A 142 2.28 -11.90 7.16
N ARG A 143 2.21 -12.97 6.34
CA ARG A 143 3.24 -14.02 6.29
C ARG A 143 4.55 -13.56 5.64
N GLY A 144 4.48 -12.62 4.71
CA GLY A 144 5.63 -12.09 3.99
C GLY A 144 6.47 -11.09 4.79
N VAL A 145 5.99 -10.64 5.95
CA VAL A 145 6.68 -9.69 6.83
C VAL A 145 7.17 -10.42 8.07
N VAL A 146 8.48 -10.33 8.36
CA VAL A 146 9.12 -11.03 9.49
C VAL A 146 8.50 -10.65 10.84
N LYS A 147 8.15 -9.36 11.00
CA LYS A 147 7.52 -8.85 12.22
C LYS A 147 6.35 -7.93 11.82
N PRO A 148 5.14 -8.47 11.62
CA PRO A 148 3.98 -7.68 11.26
C PRO A 148 3.62 -6.74 12.41
N VAL A 149 3.20 -5.52 12.07
CA VAL A 149 2.90 -4.45 13.04
C VAL A 149 1.49 -3.93 12.78
N GLU A 150 0.64 -3.97 13.80
CA GLU A 150 -0.69 -3.37 13.75
C GLU A 150 -0.60 -1.83 13.81
N GLY A 151 -1.60 -1.15 13.25
CA GLY A 151 -1.55 0.29 12.97
C GLY A 151 -0.73 0.63 11.72
N THR A 152 -0.50 -0.32 10.82
CA THR A 152 0.17 -0.11 9.52
C THR A 152 -0.75 -0.51 8.35
N ILE A 153 -0.23 -0.44 7.11
CA ILE A 153 -0.87 -0.98 5.91
C ILE A 153 -1.47 -2.39 6.08
N LEU A 154 -0.87 -3.22 6.94
CA LEU A 154 -1.37 -4.57 7.24
C LEU A 154 -2.73 -4.54 7.95
N THR A 155 -2.91 -3.64 8.92
CA THR A 155 -4.21 -3.45 9.58
C THR A 155 -5.25 -2.94 8.58
N VAL A 156 -4.86 -1.99 7.72
CA VAL A 156 -5.77 -1.43 6.72
C VAL A 156 -6.19 -2.49 5.70
N SER A 157 -5.27 -3.36 5.25
CA SER A 157 -5.62 -4.45 4.34
C SER A 157 -6.53 -5.47 5.01
N LYS A 158 -6.30 -5.79 6.29
CA LYS A 158 -7.13 -6.72 7.07
C LYS A 158 -8.56 -6.22 7.24
N ASP A 159 -8.72 -4.95 7.61
CA ASP A 159 -10.03 -4.30 7.77
C ASP A 159 -10.76 -4.20 6.43
N ALA A 160 -10.04 -3.86 5.36
CA ALA A 160 -10.57 -3.84 4.00
C ALA A 160 -11.07 -5.21 3.53
N ALA A 161 -10.30 -6.28 3.79
CA ALA A 161 -10.69 -7.65 3.45
C ALA A 161 -11.93 -8.09 4.23
N ALA A 162 -12.02 -7.77 5.53
CA ALA A 162 -13.19 -8.05 6.34
C ALA A 162 -14.44 -7.31 5.83
N ALA A 163 -14.30 -6.05 5.43
CA ALA A 163 -15.40 -5.29 4.82
C ALA A 163 -15.82 -5.86 3.47
N ALA A 164 -14.88 -6.32 2.65
CA ALA A 164 -15.18 -6.98 1.38
C ALA A 164 -15.98 -8.27 1.59
N GLU A 165 -15.57 -9.12 2.54
CA GLU A 165 -16.28 -10.35 2.89
C GLU A 165 -17.69 -10.09 3.41
N GLY A 166 -17.84 -9.14 4.34
CA GLY A 166 -19.15 -8.77 4.87
C GLY A 166 -20.09 -8.21 3.80
N ALA A 167 -19.57 -7.38 2.89
CA ALA A 167 -20.37 -6.85 1.77
C ALA A 167 -20.74 -7.95 0.76
N ALA A 168 -19.78 -8.80 0.37
CA ALA A 168 -20.01 -9.86 -0.60
C ALA A 168 -20.94 -10.98 -0.09
N ALA A 169 -21.13 -11.10 1.23
CA ALA A 169 -22.11 -12.01 1.81
C ALA A 169 -23.57 -11.60 1.53
N HIS A 170 -23.80 -10.32 1.22
CA HIS A 170 -25.15 -9.75 1.04
C HIS A 170 -25.35 -9.10 -0.33
N HIS A 171 -24.29 -8.85 -1.09
CA HIS A 171 -24.33 -8.16 -2.36
C HIS A 171 -23.42 -8.86 -3.39
N ASN A 172 -23.94 -9.04 -4.61
CA ASN A 172 -23.17 -9.56 -5.74
C ASN A 172 -22.59 -8.46 -6.64
N ASP A 173 -22.93 -7.20 -6.38
CA ASP A 173 -22.39 -6.06 -7.12
C ASP A 173 -21.00 -5.66 -6.59
N LEU A 174 -19.99 -5.84 -7.43
CA LEU A 174 -18.60 -5.48 -7.11
C LEU A 174 -18.44 -3.99 -6.78
N ARG A 175 -19.33 -3.12 -7.28
CA ARG A 175 -19.29 -1.68 -6.98
C ARG A 175 -19.61 -1.40 -5.51
N ILE A 176 -20.63 -2.07 -4.99
CA ILE A 176 -21.02 -1.98 -3.57
C ILE A 176 -19.89 -2.51 -2.69
N VAL A 177 -19.30 -3.66 -3.07
CA VAL A 177 -18.17 -4.22 -2.33
C VAL A 177 -16.97 -3.26 -2.32
N LEU A 178 -16.63 -2.66 -3.47
CA LEU A 178 -15.53 -1.71 -3.57
C LEU A 178 -15.79 -0.43 -2.74
N GLU A 179 -17.02 0.06 -2.68
CA GLU A 179 -17.42 1.18 -1.81
C GLU A 179 -17.20 0.87 -0.32
N LYS A 180 -17.62 -0.32 0.12
CA LYS A 180 -17.40 -0.76 1.50
C LYS A 180 -15.91 -0.92 1.82
N VAL A 181 -15.12 -1.42 0.86
CA VAL A 181 -13.66 -1.49 0.98
C VAL A 181 -13.03 -0.12 1.15
N VAL A 182 -13.37 0.85 0.30
CA VAL A 182 -12.84 2.22 0.39
C VAL A 182 -13.19 2.87 1.73
N THR A 183 -14.45 2.73 2.16
CA THR A 183 -14.92 3.23 3.46
C THR A 183 -14.11 2.63 4.61
N ALA A 184 -13.98 1.31 4.64
CA ALA A 184 -13.23 0.61 5.68
C ALA A 184 -11.73 0.97 5.68
N CYS A 185 -11.13 1.16 4.50
CA CYS A 185 -9.75 1.66 4.41
C CYS A 185 -9.60 3.03 5.07
N HIS A 186 -10.49 3.97 4.80
CA HIS A 186 -10.42 5.31 5.39
C HIS A 186 -10.62 5.29 6.91
N GLU A 187 -11.58 4.52 7.40
CA GLU A 187 -11.83 4.35 8.83
C GLU A 187 -10.63 3.68 9.53
N SER A 188 -10.06 2.64 8.92
CA SER A 188 -8.88 1.96 9.46
C SER A 188 -7.67 2.88 9.52
N VAL A 189 -7.41 3.65 8.46
CA VAL A 189 -6.36 4.67 8.42
C VAL A 189 -6.54 5.70 9.53
N ALA A 190 -7.78 6.16 9.78
CA ALA A 190 -8.04 7.11 10.85
C ALA A 190 -7.74 6.54 12.25
N ARG A 191 -7.91 5.22 12.44
CA ARG A 191 -7.61 4.52 13.70
C ARG A 191 -6.15 4.14 13.88
N THR A 192 -5.29 4.18 12.86
CA THR A 192 -3.88 3.77 13.01
C THR A 192 -3.13 4.46 14.15
N PRO A 193 -3.35 5.75 14.47
CA PRO A 193 -2.71 6.40 15.62
C PRO A 193 -3.11 5.79 16.98
N GLU A 194 -4.31 5.20 17.08
CA GLU A 194 -4.75 4.53 18.30
C GLU A 194 -4.00 3.20 18.53
N LEU A 195 -3.54 2.58 17.43
CA LEU A 195 -2.89 1.28 17.43
C LEU A 195 -1.36 1.39 17.51
N LEU A 196 -0.78 2.47 16.97
CA LEU A 196 0.67 2.64 16.88
C LEU A 196 1.11 3.98 17.50
N PRO A 197 1.66 3.99 18.73
CA PRO A 197 1.93 5.21 19.50
C PRO A 197 2.80 6.27 18.79
N VAL A 198 3.74 5.84 17.96
CA VAL A 198 4.61 6.76 17.19
C VAL A 198 3.82 7.63 16.22
N LEU A 199 2.74 7.10 15.62
CA LEU A 199 1.85 7.85 14.74
C LEU A 199 1.06 8.89 15.54
N LYS A 200 0.55 8.51 16.71
CA LYS A 200 -0.14 9.42 17.64
C LYS A 200 0.74 10.57 18.11
N GLN A 201 1.98 10.28 18.47
CA GLN A 201 2.97 11.27 18.91
C GLN A 201 3.32 12.25 17.78
N ALA A 202 3.42 11.76 16.55
CA ALA A 202 3.67 12.57 15.37
C ALA A 202 2.41 13.32 14.87
N GLY A 203 1.21 12.95 15.35
CA GLY A 203 -0.05 13.56 14.92
C GLY A 203 -0.42 13.22 13.48
N VAL A 204 0.00 12.06 12.97
CA VAL A 204 -0.26 11.60 11.59
C VAL A 204 -0.82 10.18 11.60
N VAL A 205 -1.36 9.75 10.46
CA VAL A 205 -1.81 8.38 10.20
C VAL A 205 -0.74 7.56 9.46
N ASP A 206 -0.93 6.26 9.34
CA ASP A 206 0.00 5.40 8.60
C ASP A 206 0.05 5.76 7.10
N SER A 207 1.25 6.02 6.59
CA SER A 207 1.48 6.39 5.19
C SER A 207 1.15 5.24 4.24
N GLY A 208 1.57 4.01 4.57
CA GLY A 208 1.30 2.83 3.74
C GLY A 208 -0.20 2.53 3.62
N GLY A 209 -0.90 2.55 4.74
CA GLY A 209 -2.36 2.41 4.83
C GLY A 209 -3.08 3.49 4.04
N LYS A 210 -2.65 4.76 4.14
CA LYS A 210 -3.21 5.84 3.33
C LYS A 210 -2.98 5.62 1.84
N GLY A 211 -1.79 5.17 1.45
CA GLY A 211 -1.49 4.82 0.06
C GLY A 211 -2.37 3.68 -0.47
N LEU A 212 -2.64 2.66 0.34
CA LEU A 212 -3.55 1.57 -0.02
C LEU A 212 -4.99 2.05 -0.19
N ALA A 213 -5.47 2.90 0.73
CA ALA A 213 -6.79 3.52 0.63
C ALA A 213 -6.95 4.32 -0.67
N ILE A 214 -5.91 5.08 -1.05
CA ILE A 214 -5.87 5.82 -2.32
C ILE A 214 -5.97 4.86 -3.51
N ILE A 215 -5.25 3.74 -3.53
CA ILE A 215 -5.35 2.81 -4.66
C ILE A 215 -6.81 2.34 -4.88
N PHE A 216 -7.51 1.93 -3.82
CA PHE A 216 -8.92 1.53 -3.91
C PHE A 216 -9.86 2.69 -4.25
N GLU A 217 -9.61 3.87 -3.69
CA GLU A 217 -10.38 5.08 -4.02
C GLU A 217 -10.26 5.40 -5.52
N GLY A 218 -9.07 5.24 -6.12
CA GLY A 218 -8.88 5.44 -7.55
C GLY A 218 -9.72 4.49 -8.41
N MET A 219 -9.79 3.21 -8.01
CA MET A 219 -10.66 2.22 -8.65
C MET A 219 -12.14 2.64 -8.58
N MET A 220 -12.60 3.04 -7.39
CA MET A 220 -13.99 3.44 -7.15
C MET A 220 -14.35 4.72 -7.91
N ARG A 221 -13.47 5.73 -7.88
CA ARG A 221 -13.65 6.98 -8.63
C ARG A 221 -13.82 6.71 -10.12
N PHE A 222 -13.04 5.78 -10.69
CA PHE A 222 -13.16 5.42 -12.10
C PHE A 222 -14.53 4.79 -12.44
N VAL A 223 -15.00 3.86 -11.61
CA VAL A 223 -16.34 3.25 -11.74
C VAL A 223 -17.44 4.32 -11.67
N GLN A 224 -17.30 5.30 -10.77
CA GLN A 224 -18.23 6.43 -10.60
C GLN A 224 -18.07 7.53 -11.64
N GLY A 225 -17.10 7.41 -12.55
CA GLY A 225 -16.78 8.42 -13.54
C GLY A 225 -16.21 9.73 -13.01
N LEU A 226 -15.68 9.73 -11.78
CA LEU A 226 -15.02 10.87 -11.15
C LEU A 226 -13.60 11.10 -11.69
N PRO A 227 -13.07 12.34 -11.66
CA PRO A 227 -11.73 12.65 -12.14
C PRO A 227 -10.64 11.98 -11.30
N LEU A 228 -9.51 11.63 -11.92
CA LEU A 228 -8.36 10.96 -11.29
C LEU A 228 -7.09 11.82 -11.24
N ASP A 229 -7.13 13.00 -11.85
CA ASP A 229 -6.04 13.98 -11.97
C ASP A 229 -6.23 15.19 -11.05
N ILE A 230 -7.44 15.36 -10.51
CA ILE A 230 -7.77 16.41 -9.55
C ILE A 230 -7.87 15.76 -8.17
N ALA A 231 -6.83 15.93 -7.34
CA ALA A 231 -6.98 15.68 -5.90
C ALA A 231 -8.19 16.50 -5.40
N PRO A 232 -9.17 15.92 -4.66
CA PRO A 232 -10.22 16.73 -4.08
C PRO A 232 -9.54 17.88 -3.34
N ALA A 233 -10.06 19.10 -3.50
CA ALA A 233 -9.66 20.23 -2.67
C ALA A 233 -9.60 19.69 -1.24
N MET A 234 -8.43 19.83 -0.58
CA MET A 234 -8.14 19.28 0.75
C MET A 234 -9.11 19.84 1.81
N GLY A 235 -10.38 19.48 1.73
CA GLY A 235 -11.47 19.86 2.61
C GLY A 235 -11.67 18.73 3.60
N ARG A 236 -10.70 18.58 4.50
CA ARG A 236 -10.79 17.87 5.80
C ARG A 236 -9.49 17.85 6.61
N PHE A 237 -8.42 18.46 6.12
CA PHE A 237 -7.24 18.72 6.97
C PHE A 237 -7.35 20.15 7.49
N SER A 238 -7.43 20.30 8.81
CA SER A 238 -7.42 21.62 9.41
C SER A 238 -6.07 22.28 9.10
N PRO A 239 -6.01 23.62 9.03
CA PRO A 239 -4.74 24.36 8.91
C PRO A 239 -3.69 23.96 9.98
N GLU A 240 -4.14 23.41 11.11
CA GLU A 240 -3.26 22.92 12.18
C GLU A 240 -2.50 21.64 11.81
N ASP A 241 -3.11 20.73 11.03
CA ASP A 241 -2.49 19.45 10.64
C ASP A 241 -1.25 19.67 9.75
N ARG A 242 -1.31 20.69 8.89
CA ARG A 242 -0.18 21.10 8.04
C ARG A 242 0.95 21.75 8.85
N SER A 243 0.58 22.60 9.81
CA SER A 243 1.53 23.31 10.67
C SER A 243 2.29 22.34 11.57
N ARG A 244 1.63 21.31 12.12
CA ARG A 244 2.25 20.33 13.02
C ARG A 244 3.24 19.41 12.32
N SER A 245 2.92 18.89 11.13
CA SER A 245 3.85 18.06 10.34
C SER A 245 5.06 18.85 9.83
N GLN A 246 4.87 20.10 9.39
CA GLN A 246 5.98 20.97 8.98
C GLN A 246 6.86 21.40 10.16
N ASN A 247 6.26 21.66 11.34
CA ASN A 247 7.00 21.97 12.56
C ASN A 247 7.76 20.75 13.11
N PHE A 248 7.20 19.55 13.01
CA PHE A 248 7.89 18.30 13.34
C PHE A 248 9.10 18.09 12.42
N LEU A 249 8.95 18.20 11.10
CA LEU A 249 10.07 18.10 10.15
C LEU A 249 11.16 19.16 10.42
N ARG A 250 10.77 20.39 10.79
CA ARG A 250 11.72 21.45 11.17
C ARG A 250 12.46 21.14 12.47
N ARG A 251 11.79 20.58 13.47
CA ARG A 251 12.42 20.17 14.74
C ARG A 251 13.38 19.00 14.53
N SER A 252 12.96 17.95 13.81
CA SER A 252 13.82 16.79 13.50
C SER A 252 15.01 17.11 12.58
N ARG A 253 14.99 18.24 11.86
CA ARG A 253 16.15 18.77 11.13
C ARG A 253 17.06 19.62 12.03
N LYS A 254 16.51 20.41 12.96
CA LYS A 254 17.28 21.16 13.96
C LYS A 254 18.02 20.25 14.94
N ASP A 255 17.38 19.19 15.40
CA ASP A 255 17.99 18.24 16.34
C ASP A 255 19.15 17.44 15.69
N ARG A 256 19.12 17.26 14.36
CA ARG A 256 20.23 16.69 13.58
C ARG A 256 21.40 17.66 13.37
N HIS A 257 21.17 18.97 13.40
CA HIS A 257 22.22 19.98 13.23
C HIS A 257 22.84 20.48 14.56
N LEU A 258 22.25 20.13 15.70
CA LEU A 258 22.74 20.53 17.03
C LEU A 258 23.74 19.55 17.66
N ASN A 259 24.18 18.49 16.95
CA ASN A 259 25.25 17.64 17.45
C ASN A 259 26.33 17.32 16.38
N PRO A 260 27.24 18.27 16.07
CA PRO A 260 28.40 18.01 15.22
C PRO A 260 29.62 17.48 15.98
N SER A 261 29.55 17.23 17.30
CA SER A 261 30.73 16.90 18.09
C SER A 261 30.48 15.86 19.19
N GLY A 262 30.31 14.61 18.77
CA GLY A 262 30.32 13.43 19.64
C GLY A 262 31.63 12.64 19.60
N ARG A 263 32.80 13.30 19.58
CA ARG A 263 34.08 12.63 19.87
C ARG A 263 34.21 12.40 21.37
N GLY A 264 33.62 11.32 21.87
CA GLY A 264 33.85 10.80 23.22
C GLY A 264 34.80 9.61 23.18
N ARG A 265 36.11 9.86 23.36
CA ARG A 265 37.10 8.81 23.64
C ARG A 265 36.62 7.95 24.82
N ARG A 266 36.34 6.67 24.59
CA ARG A 266 36.29 5.68 25.69
C ARG A 266 37.67 5.05 25.81
N HIS A 267 38.37 5.40 26.89
CA HIS A 267 39.50 4.64 27.39
C HIS A 267 39.04 3.22 27.70
N LEU A 268 39.51 2.24 26.93
CA LEU A 268 39.44 0.82 27.26
C LEU A 268 40.63 0.49 28.17
N SER A 269 40.38 0.46 29.47
CA SER A 269 41.28 -0.10 30.48
C SER A 269 41.38 -1.62 30.25
N ARG A 270 42.57 -2.10 29.85
CA ARG A 270 42.88 -3.53 29.76
C ARG A 270 42.87 -4.16 31.16
N PRO A 271 42.25 -5.34 31.38
CA PRO A 271 42.56 -6.14 32.55
C PRO A 271 43.92 -6.82 32.39
N ARG A 272 44.72 -6.80 33.46
CA ARG A 272 46.03 -7.46 33.56
C ARG A 272 45.86 -8.98 33.56
N SER A 273 46.63 -9.69 32.73
CA SER A 273 46.84 -11.14 32.81
C SER A 273 47.66 -11.51 34.05
N PRO A 274 47.34 -12.59 34.79
CA PRO A 274 48.25 -13.16 35.77
C PRO A 274 49.33 -13.99 35.08
N ALA A 275 50.55 -13.81 35.56
CA ALA A 275 51.77 -14.43 35.07
C ALA A 275 51.79 -15.96 35.23
N GLN A 276 52.53 -16.57 34.30
CA GLN A 276 53.03 -17.94 34.31
C GLN A 276 53.77 -18.25 35.62
N ARG A 277 53.49 -19.40 36.23
CA ARG A 277 54.44 -20.14 37.07
C ARG A 277 54.71 -21.49 36.40
N GLN A 278 55.99 -21.72 36.11
CA GLN A 278 56.54 -22.98 35.63
C GLN A 278 56.63 -24.01 36.79
N THR A 279 56.19 -25.26 36.51
CA THR A 279 56.78 -26.60 36.79
C THR A 279 57.33 -26.96 38.20
N PRO A 280 57.30 -28.24 38.67
CA PRO A 280 57.73 -29.42 37.89
C PRO A 280 56.99 -30.76 38.05
N ARG A 281 57.37 -31.65 37.11
CA ARG A 281 57.12 -33.09 36.95
C ARG A 281 57.17 -33.89 38.25
N THR A 282 56.34 -34.96 38.32
CA THR A 282 56.78 -36.34 38.59
C THR A 282 55.64 -37.36 38.37
N HIS A 283 56.02 -38.46 37.70
CA HIS A 283 55.39 -39.80 37.56
C HIS A 283 53.98 -39.95 37.01
#